data_AF-U7UKQ4-F1
#
_entry.id   AF-U7UKQ4-F1
#
_cell.length_a   1.000
_cell.length_b   1.000
_cell.length_c   1.000
_cell.angle_alpha   90.00
_cell.angle_beta   90.00
_cell.angle_gamma   90.00
#
_symmetry.space_group_name_H-M   'P 1'
#
loop_
_entity.id
_entity.type
_entity.pdbx_description
1 polymer ?
#
loop_
_entity_poly.entity_id
_entity_poly.type
_entity_poly.pdbx_seq_one_letter_code
_entity_poly.pdbx_strand_id
1 'polypeptide(L)' 'MKKFFLKYKFSITFLILGLIFLTKDLIQFKNHPEWSLDPKIFWLKFLIFLGISLIFLIITNSKNKF' A
#
# COMPACT_ATOMS: atom_id res chain seq x y z
N MET A 1 7.05 15.31 -19.04
CA MET A 1 7.10 13.84 -18.98
C MET A 1 7.81 13.26 -17.74
N LYS A 2 9.02 13.69 -17.34
CA LYS A 2 9.75 13.14 -16.16
C LYS A 2 8.98 13.18 -14.82
N LYS A 3 8.24 14.27 -14.52
CA LYS A 3 7.44 14.39 -13.29
C LYS A 3 6.29 13.38 -13.20
N PHE A 4 5.78 12.91 -14.35
CA PHE A 4 4.66 11.97 -14.40
C PHE A 4 5.10 10.54 -14.07
N PHE A 5 6.27 10.16 -14.59
CA PHE A 5 6.87 8.86 -14.34
C PHE A 5 7.28 8.68 -12.87
N LEU A 6 7.79 9.74 -12.24
CA LEU A 6 8.19 9.72 -10.82
C LEU A 6 6.99 9.52 -9.89
N LYS A 7 5.85 10.14 -10.22
CA LYS A 7 4.58 10.03 -9.48
C LYS A 7 3.99 8.62 -9.50
N TYR A 8 3.95 8.00 -10.68
CA TYR A 8 3.49 6.63 -10.84
C TYR A 8 4.40 5.63 -10.14
N LYS A 9 5.72 5.81 -10.25
CA LYS A 9 6.69 4.99 -9.50
C LYS A 9 6.45 5.06 -8.00
N PHE A 10 6.16 6.25 -7.46
CA PHE A 10 5.89 6.42 -6.04
C PHE A 10 4.64 5.65 -5.58
N SER A 11 3.53 5.75 -6.32
CA SER A 11 2.30 5.00 -6.03
C SER A 11 2.50 3.49 -6.09
N ILE A 12 3.24 3.01 -7.09
CA ILE A 12 3.59 1.58 -7.22
C ILE A 12 4.48 1.13 -6.06
N THR A 13 5.47 1.93 -5.65
CA THR A 13 6.32 1.62 -4.50
C THR A 13 5.50 1.45 -3.22
N PHE A 14 4.55 2.34 -2.94
CA PHE A 14 3.67 2.21 -1.76
C PHE A 14 2.82 0.94 -1.80
N LEU A 15 2.35 0.58 -2.99
CA LEU A 15 1.52 -0.62 -3.18
C LEU A 15 2.34 -1.90 -2.95
N ILE A 16 3.58 -1.94 -3.48
CA ILE A 16 4.52 -3.04 -3.26
C ILE A 16 4.91 -3.12 -1.77
N LEU A 17 5.19 -1.98 -1.14
CA LEU A 17 5.56 -1.93 0.28
C LEU A 17 4.41 -2.46 1.15
N GLY A 18 3.18 -2.05 0.86
CA GLY A 18 1.97 -2.58 1.52
C GLY A 18 1.83 -4.09 1.35
N LEU A 19 2.11 -4.63 0.15
CA LEU A 19 2.07 -6.07 -0.12
C LEU A 19 3.16 -6.85 0.66
N ILE A 20 4.36 -6.29 0.76
CA ILE A 20 5.47 -6.91 1.51
C ILE A 20 5.13 -6.97 3.00
N PHE A 21 4.63 -5.87 3.57
CA PHE A 21 4.16 -5.84 4.95
C PHE A 21 3.04 -6.85 5.18
N LEU A 22 2.06 -6.90 4.27
CA LEU A 22 0.96 -7.87 4.31
C LEU A 22 1.48 -9.31 4.34
N THR A 23 2.43 -9.62 3.47
CA THR A 23 3.00 -10.97 3.34
C THR A 23 3.78 -11.35 4.59
N LYS A 24 4.57 -10.43 5.13
CA LYS A 24 5.30 -10.66 6.39
C LYS A 24 4.36 -10.89 7.57
N ASP A 25 3.34 -10.07 7.71
CA ASP A 25 2.34 -10.21 8.78
C ASP A 25 1.55 -11.53 8.64
N LEU A 26 1.21 -11.96 7.42
CA LEU A 26 0.56 -13.26 7.17
C LEU A 26 1.44 -14.46 7.52
N ILE A 27 2.73 -14.39 7.16
CA ILE A 27 3.71 -15.43 7.51
C ILE A 27 3.88 -15.49 9.03
N GLN A 28 3.93 -14.33 9.69
CA GLN A 28 4.03 -14.23 11.13
C GLN A 28 2.76 -14.75 11.83
N PHE A 29 1.56 -14.43 11.35
CA PHE A 29 0.30 -15.00 11.84
C PHE A 29 0.29 -16.52 11.76
N LYS A 30 0.80 -17.08 10.65
CA LYS A 30 0.85 -18.53 10.43
C LYS A 30 1.85 -19.24 11.35
N ASN A 31 2.99 -18.63 11.63
CA ASN A 31 4.09 -19.28 12.37
C ASN A 31 4.06 -18.98 13.88
N HIS A 32 3.61 -17.78 14.27
CA HIS A 32 3.59 -17.26 15.64
C HIS A 32 2.31 -16.44 15.88
N PRO A 33 1.14 -17.10 15.96
CA PRO A 33 -0.14 -16.41 16.18
C PRO A 33 -0.15 -15.60 17.48
N GLU A 34 0.65 -15.96 18.47
CA GLU A 34 0.84 -15.24 19.74
C GLU A 34 1.50 -13.86 19.59
N TRP A 35 2.27 -13.63 18.52
CA TRP A 35 2.87 -12.33 18.20
C TRP A 35 2.05 -11.54 17.19
N SER A 36 0.95 -12.13 16.72
CA SER A 36 0.12 -11.51 15.70
C SER A 36 -0.81 -10.48 16.33
N LEU A 37 -0.86 -9.31 15.70
CA LEU A 37 -1.97 -8.37 15.88
C LEU A 37 -3.27 -9.03 15.39
N ASP A 38 -4.40 -8.60 15.96
CA ASP A 38 -5.73 -9.04 15.52
C ASP A 38 -5.87 -8.97 13.99
N PRO A 39 -6.48 -9.99 13.33
CA PRO A 39 -6.72 -10.00 11.89
C PRO A 39 -7.41 -8.73 11.37
N LYS A 40 -8.22 -8.07 12.21
CA LYS A 40 -8.87 -6.79 11.89
C LYS A 40 -7.86 -5.65 11.71
N ILE A 41 -6.85 -5.56 12.56
CA ILE A 41 -5.81 -4.51 12.50
C ILE A 41 -4.95 -4.70 11.23
N PHE A 42 -4.72 -5.96 10.86
CA PHE A 42 -4.05 -6.35 9.62
C PHE A 42 -4.80 -5.82 8.38
N TRP A 43 -6.10 -6.11 8.27
CA TRP A 43 -6.93 -5.62 7.15
C TRP A 43 -7.04 -4.11 7.12
N LEU A 44 -7.09 -3.46 8.30
CA LEU A 44 -7.13 -2.01 8.41
C LEU A 44 -5.84 -1.36 7.88
N LYS A 45 -4.66 -1.87 8.26
CA LYS A 45 -3.37 -1.37 7.75
C LYS A 45 -3.28 -1.50 6.23
N PHE A 46 -3.70 -2.64 5.68
CA PHE A 46 -3.72 -2.84 4.23
C PHE A 46 -4.65 -1.85 3.52
N LEU A 47 -5.87 -1.64 4.05
CA LEU A 47 -6.83 -0.66 3.52
C LEU A 47 -6.28 0.76 3.53
N ILE A 48 -5.52 1.14 4.57
CA ILE A 48 -4.87 2.46 4.64
C ILE A 48 -3.82 2.62 3.53
N PHE A 49 -2.94 1.62 3.34
CA PHE A 49 -1.93 1.66 2.28
C PHE A 49 -2.56 1.68 0.88
N LEU A 50 -3.62 0.90 0.68
CA LEU A 50 -4.38 0.87 -0.58
C LEU A 50 -5.04 2.22 -0.85
N GLY A 51 -5.69 2.80 0.16
CA GLY A 51 -6.36 4.10 0.09
C GLY A 51 -5.38 5.23 -0.24
N ILE A 52 -4.22 5.28 0.42
CA ILE A 52 -3.17 6.27 0.14
C ILE A 52 -2.69 6.12 -1.31
N SER A 53 -2.46 4.89 -1.80
CA SER A 53 -2.01 4.66 -3.17
C SER A 53 -3.05 5.11 -4.20
N LEU A 54 -4.34 4.84 -3.96
CA LEU A 54 -5.46 5.29 -4.79
C LEU A 54 -5.59 6.81 -4.83
N ILE A 55 -5.52 7.48 -3.67
CA ILE A 55 -5.55 8.94 -3.57
C ILE A 55 -4.39 9.54 -4.39
N PHE A 56 -3.20 8.95 -4.26
CA PHE A 56 -2.04 9.36 -5.05
C PHE A 56 -2.27 9.17 -6.54
N LEU A 57 -2.85 8.05 -6.97
CA LEU A 57 -3.18 7.78 -8.37
C LEU A 57 -4.22 8.76 -8.92
N ILE A 58 -5.21 9.17 -8.12
CA ILE A 58 -6.26 10.12 -8.50
C ILE A 58 -5.68 11.53 -8.65
N ILE A 59 -4.94 12.03 -7.64
CA ILE A 59 -4.22 13.32 -7.72
C ILE A 59 -3.23 13.29 -8.89
N THR A 60 -2.62 12.12 -9.06
CA THR A 60 -1.92 11.57 -10.21
C THR A 60 -2.43 12.06 -11.56
N ASN A 61 -3.56 11.45 -11.91
CA ASN A 61 -4.26 11.59 -13.17
C ASN A 61 -4.99 12.92 -13.31
N SER A 62 -5.55 13.45 -12.22
CA SER A 62 -6.25 14.75 -12.25
C SER A 62 -5.34 15.89 -12.68
N LYS A 63 -4.05 15.85 -12.32
CA LYS A 63 -3.07 16.89 -12.67
C LYS A 63 -2.51 16.77 -14.10
N ASN A 64 -2.89 15.75 -14.87
CA ASN A 64 -2.40 15.55 -16.24
C ASN A 64 -3.42 15.93 -17.33
N LYS A 65 -4.57 16.45 -16.91
CA LYS A 65 -5.67 16.85 -17.79
C LYS A 65 -5.58 18.31 -18.28
N PHE A 66 -4.45 18.98 -18.03
CA PHE A 66 -4.13 20.34 -18.50
C PHE A 66 -2.76 20.34 -19.17
#